data_AF-A0A939W9Z7-F1
#
_entry.id   AF-A0A939W9Z7-F1
#
_cell.length_a   1.000
_cell.length_b   1.000
_cell.length_c   1.000
_cell.angle_alpha   90.00
_cell.angle_beta   90.00
_cell.angle_gamma   90.00
#
_symmetry.space_group_name_H-M   'P 1'
#
loop_
_entity.id
_entity.type
_entity.pdbx_description
1 polymer ?
#
loop_
_entity_poly.entity_id
_entity_poly.type
_entity_poly.pdbx_seq_one_letter_code
_entity_poly.pdbx_strand_id
1 'polypeptide(L)'
;GPLSGLYAITGEKIAERGPAFCNFSIYWDADPLAELLDGTSIAKWDWEKGQLQTLLTADGATANDGGRALPCLVGDLLGDWREEAVWIAADGNSLRIYLTDIPAESRMPTLLSDRMYRLSIVSQNVGYNRPPSLSFDLFTRMNP
;
A
#
# COMPACT_ATOMS: atom_id res chain seq x y z
N GLY A 1 24.95 7.27 -12.58
CA GLY A 1 23.54 7.13 -13.01
C GLY A 1 22.69 6.81 -11.81
N PRO A 2 21.35 6.96 -11.86
CA PRO A 2 20.49 6.50 -10.78
C PRO A 2 20.72 5.01 -10.53
N LEU A 3 20.65 4.59 -9.26
CA LEU A 3 20.68 3.18 -8.89
C LEU A 3 19.53 2.45 -9.60
N SER A 4 19.81 1.32 -10.21
CA SER A 4 18.82 0.47 -10.88
C SER A 4 18.85 -0.92 -10.26
N GLY A 5 17.69 -1.41 -9.84
CA GLY A 5 17.54 -2.72 -9.20
C GLY A 5 16.80 -2.61 -7.87
N LEU A 6 16.62 -3.77 -7.23
CA LEU A 6 16.04 -3.88 -5.89
C LEU A 6 17.17 -3.98 -4.87
N TYR A 7 17.09 -3.20 -3.79
CA TYR A 7 18.14 -3.11 -2.78
C TYR A 7 17.59 -3.35 -1.39
N ALA A 8 18.39 -3.99 -0.55
CA ALA A 8 18.15 -4.09 0.88
C ALA A 8 18.43 -2.74 1.55
N ILE A 9 17.89 -2.55 2.76
CA ILE A 9 18.16 -1.37 3.59
C ILE A 9 19.65 -1.22 3.95
N THR A 10 20.41 -2.32 3.90
CA THR A 10 21.87 -2.34 4.08
C THR A 10 22.65 -1.78 2.88
N GLY A 11 21.97 -1.52 1.75
CA GLY A 11 22.59 -1.11 0.49
C GLY A 11 23.02 -2.28 -0.40
N GLU A 12 22.85 -3.52 0.05
CA GLU A 12 23.11 -4.71 -0.77
C GLU A 12 22.07 -4.84 -1.89
N LYS A 13 22.51 -5.20 -3.10
CA LYS A 13 21.63 -5.42 -4.24
C LYS A 13 21.00 -6.80 -4.16
N ILE A 14 19.67 -6.86 -4.06
CA ILE A 14 18.90 -8.11 -3.98
C ILE A 14 18.66 -8.67 -5.39
N ALA A 15 18.28 -7.82 -6.34
CA ALA A 15 17.97 -8.24 -7.70
C ALA A 15 18.24 -7.13 -8.72
N GLU A 16 18.52 -7.54 -9.96
CA GLU A 16 18.65 -6.63 -11.11
C GLU A 16 17.36 -5.91 -11.47
N ARG A 17 16.21 -6.54 -11.18
CA ARG A 17 14.87 -5.99 -11.43
C ARG A 17 14.03 -6.15 -10.17
N GLY A 18 13.34 -5.07 -9.80
CA GLY A 18 12.31 -5.10 -8.76
C GLY A 18 10.91 -5.20 -9.35
N PRO A 19 9.88 -4.93 -8.53
CA PRO A 19 8.51 -4.76 -8.99
C PRO A 19 8.39 -3.82 -10.19
N ALA A 20 7.46 -4.12 -11.09
CA ALA A 20 7.22 -3.32 -12.29
C ALA A 20 6.66 -1.92 -11.96
N PHE A 21 6.02 -1.77 -10.80
CA PHE A 21 5.49 -0.52 -10.28
C PHE A 21 5.69 -0.43 -8.76
N CYS A 22 5.87 0.79 -8.25
CA CYS A 22 6.01 1.11 -6.82
C CYS A 22 5.44 2.51 -6.54
N ASN A 23 4.14 2.73 -6.77
CA ASN A 23 3.54 4.04 -6.50
C ASN A 23 3.20 4.21 -5.02
N PHE A 24 2.42 3.29 -4.46
CA PHE A 24 2.07 3.26 -3.04
C PHE A 24 2.39 1.91 -2.42
N SER A 25 2.74 1.92 -1.13
CA SER A 25 2.70 0.74 -0.27
C SER A 25 1.35 0.68 0.44
N ILE A 26 0.82 -0.52 0.64
CA ILE A 26 -0.41 -0.76 1.38
C ILE A 26 -0.31 -2.08 2.13
N TYR A 27 -0.73 -2.14 3.39
CA TYR A 27 -0.90 -3.39 4.13
C TYR A 27 -2.27 -3.98 3.83
N TRP A 28 -2.32 -5.01 2.98
CA TRP A 28 -3.58 -5.51 2.43
C TRP A 28 -3.88 -6.96 2.83
N ASP A 29 -2.88 -7.84 2.80
CA ASP A 29 -3.08 -9.25 3.16
C ASP A 29 -2.79 -9.56 4.64
N ALA A 30 -2.65 -10.83 4.98
CA ALA A 30 -2.55 -11.28 6.37
C ALA A 30 -1.13 -11.21 6.94
N ASP A 31 -0.11 -10.98 6.11
CA ASP A 31 1.28 -10.95 6.54
C ASP A 31 1.78 -9.50 6.78
N PRO A 32 2.89 -9.29 7.52
CA PRO A 32 3.35 -7.95 7.86
C PRO A 32 4.12 -7.23 6.74
N LEU A 33 4.22 -7.83 5.54
CA LEU A 33 4.85 -7.19 4.39
C LEU A 33 3.83 -6.26 3.73
N ALA A 34 4.32 -5.17 3.15
CA ALA A 34 3.45 -4.27 2.40
C ALA A 34 3.29 -4.75 0.95
N GLU A 35 2.05 -4.72 0.47
CA GLU A 35 1.71 -4.83 -0.94
C GLU A 35 1.97 -3.51 -1.67
N LEU A 36 1.90 -3.58 -3.00
CA LEU A 36 2.13 -2.46 -3.90
C LEU A 36 0.81 -2.07 -4.56
N LEU A 37 0.49 -0.78 -4.51
CA LEU A 37 -0.67 -0.20 -5.14
C LEU A 37 -0.24 0.69 -6.30
N ASP A 38 -0.85 0.46 -7.46
CA ASP A 38 -0.72 1.31 -8.65
C ASP A 38 -2.04 1.37 -9.44
N GLY A 39 -2.47 2.57 -9.81
CA GLY A 39 -3.77 2.82 -10.41
C GLY A 39 -4.91 2.38 -9.51
N THR A 40 -5.62 1.36 -9.97
CA THR A 40 -6.76 0.73 -9.28
C THR A 40 -6.45 -0.72 -8.91
N SER A 41 -5.17 -1.10 -8.87
CA SER A 41 -4.73 -2.46 -8.57
C SER A 41 -3.85 -2.50 -7.33
N ILE A 42 -4.01 -3.57 -6.55
CA ILE A 42 -3.14 -3.94 -5.43
C ILE A 42 -2.50 -5.27 -5.78
N ALA A 43 -1.18 -5.37 -5.64
CA ALA A 43 -0.42 -6.58 -5.96
C ALA A 43 0.64 -6.87 -4.91
N LYS A 44 0.88 -8.16 -4.67
CA LYS A 44 1.97 -8.66 -3.85
C LYS A 44 3.19 -8.95 -4.70
N TRP A 45 4.38 -8.62 -4.19
CA TRP A 45 5.63 -9.01 -4.81
C TRP A 45 6.02 -10.44 -4.40
N ASP A 46 5.98 -11.37 -5.35
CA ASP A 46 6.55 -12.71 -5.19
C ASP A 46 8.05 -12.64 -5.51
N TRP A 47 8.87 -12.51 -4.46
CA TRP A 47 10.33 -12.38 -4.61
C TRP A 47 11.01 -13.67 -5.05
N GLU A 48 10.41 -14.84 -4.85
CA GLU A 48 10.95 -16.13 -5.29
C GLU A 48 10.83 -16.27 -6.82
N LYS A 49 9.69 -15.83 -7.37
CA LYS A 49 9.44 -15.85 -8.83
C LYS A 49 9.81 -14.55 -9.52
N GLY A 50 10.11 -13.48 -8.77
CA GLY A 50 10.46 -12.17 -9.30
C GLY A 50 9.31 -11.52 -10.08
N GLN A 51 8.06 -11.65 -9.61
CA GLN A 51 6.87 -11.15 -10.30
C GLN A 51 5.84 -10.55 -9.34
N LEU A 52 4.95 -9.72 -9.89
CA LEU A 52 3.81 -9.19 -9.15
C LEU A 52 2.59 -10.10 -9.31
N GLN A 53 1.95 -10.42 -8.20
CA GLN A 53 0.68 -11.15 -8.14
C GLN A 53 -0.42 -10.18 -7.73
N THR A 54 -1.33 -9.88 -8.64
CA THR A 54 -2.49 -9.02 -8.35
C THR A 54 -3.40 -9.69 -7.32
N LEU A 55 -3.71 -8.96 -6.25
CA LEU A 55 -4.66 -9.36 -5.21
C LEU A 55 -6.03 -8.70 -5.41
N LEU A 56 -6.05 -7.44 -5.88
CA LEU A 56 -7.27 -6.70 -6.16
C LEU A 56 -7.14 -5.93 -7.47
N THR A 57 -8.21 -5.94 -8.26
CA THR A 57 -8.47 -4.94 -9.31
C THR A 57 -9.82 -4.29 -9.00
N ALA A 58 -9.81 -2.99 -8.71
CA ALA A 58 -11.01 -2.24 -8.36
C ALA A 58 -11.81 -1.86 -9.62
N ASP A 59 -12.57 -2.82 -10.17
CA ASP A 59 -13.36 -2.63 -11.39
C ASP A 59 -14.41 -1.53 -11.26
N GLY A 60 -14.43 -0.62 -12.23
CA GLY A 60 -15.33 0.54 -12.22
C GLY A 60 -14.96 1.59 -11.17
N ALA A 61 -13.76 1.54 -10.61
CA ALA A 61 -13.12 2.68 -9.97
C ALA A 61 -12.16 3.38 -10.95
N THR A 62 -11.84 4.64 -10.69
CA THR A 62 -10.79 5.38 -11.38
C THR A 62 -9.76 5.86 -10.39
N ALA A 63 -8.50 5.80 -10.82
CA ALA A 63 -7.43 6.47 -10.13
C ALA A 63 -7.47 7.97 -10.43
N ASN A 64 -6.98 8.77 -9.49
CA ASN A 64 -6.89 10.21 -9.62
C ASN A 64 -5.64 10.62 -10.41
N ASP A 65 -5.65 11.89 -10.83
CA ASP A 65 -4.47 12.63 -11.27
C ASP A 65 -3.85 12.16 -12.60
N GLY A 66 -4.72 11.77 -13.53
CA GLY A 66 -4.40 11.56 -14.96
C GLY A 66 -3.34 10.48 -15.22
N GLY A 67 -2.07 10.86 -15.11
CA GLY A 67 -0.90 10.00 -15.36
C GLY A 67 -0.19 9.48 -14.10
N ARG A 68 -0.55 9.94 -12.90
CA ARG A 68 0.03 9.41 -11.64
C ARG A 68 -0.74 8.23 -11.06
N ALA A 69 -1.99 8.04 -11.50
CA ALA A 69 -2.81 6.88 -11.19
C ALA A 69 -2.82 6.55 -9.68
N LEU A 70 -3.18 7.54 -8.85
CA LEU A 70 -3.15 7.43 -7.39
C LEU A 70 -4.55 7.21 -6.80
N PRO A 71 -4.68 6.51 -5.65
CA PRO A 71 -5.92 6.45 -4.90
C PRO A 71 -6.28 7.83 -4.32
N CYS A 72 -7.56 8.02 -3.94
CA CYS A 72 -7.98 9.18 -3.15
C CYS A 72 -7.29 9.19 -1.77
N LEU A 73 -7.26 8.01 -1.14
CA LEU A 73 -6.71 7.80 0.19
C LEU A 73 -6.35 6.32 0.35
N VAL A 74 -5.23 6.05 1.02
CA VAL A 74 -4.88 4.75 1.58
C VAL A 74 -4.68 4.91 3.09
N GLY A 75 -5.28 4.03 3.87
CA GLY A 75 -4.95 3.88 5.27
C GLY A 75 -5.91 2.99 6.04
N ASP A 76 -5.58 2.65 7.29
CA ASP A 76 -6.46 2.01 8.26
C ASP A 76 -7.54 3.01 8.67
N LEU A 77 -8.76 2.81 8.16
CA LEU A 77 -9.93 3.65 8.38
C LEU A 77 -11.01 2.88 9.13
N LEU A 78 -11.12 1.57 8.86
CA LEU A 78 -12.18 0.68 9.33
C LEU A 78 -11.58 -0.69 9.69
N GLY A 79 -12.33 -1.49 10.47
CA GLY A 79 -11.96 -2.89 10.69
C GLY A 79 -10.74 -3.07 11.60
N ASP A 80 -9.77 -3.86 11.14
CA ASP A 80 -8.55 -4.18 11.88
C ASP A 80 -7.38 -3.26 11.49
N TRP A 81 -6.15 -3.76 11.47
CA TRP A 81 -4.95 -2.95 11.24
C TRP A 81 -4.61 -2.79 9.75
N ARG A 82 -5.25 -3.56 8.88
CA ARG A 82 -4.99 -3.51 7.43
C ARG A 82 -5.65 -2.28 6.84
N GLU A 83 -5.07 -1.82 5.75
CA GLU A 83 -5.39 -0.52 5.19
C GLU A 83 -6.48 -0.64 4.12
N GLU A 84 -7.43 0.28 4.18
CA GLU A 84 -8.38 0.50 3.11
C GLU A 84 -7.77 1.33 1.97
N ALA A 85 -8.25 1.05 0.76
CA ALA A 85 -8.00 1.89 -0.40
C ALA A 85 -9.30 2.57 -0.87
N VAL A 86 -9.24 3.89 -1.04
CA VAL A 86 -10.37 4.72 -1.44
C VAL A 86 -10.14 5.23 -2.85
N TRP A 87 -11.09 4.99 -3.75
CA TRP A 87 -11.09 5.51 -5.12
C TRP A 87 -12.42 6.19 -5.47
N ILE A 88 -12.40 7.02 -6.52
CA ILE A 88 -13.63 7.54 -7.13
C ILE A 88 -14.22 6.43 -8.02
N ALA A 89 -15.54 6.27 -8.01
CA ALA A 89 -16.20 5.45 -9.01
C ALA A 89 -15.98 6.01 -10.43
N ALA A 90 -16.01 5.16 -11.46
CA ALA A 90 -15.74 5.56 -12.84
C ALA A 90 -16.72 6.62 -13.38
N ASP A 91 -17.91 6.72 -12.79
CA ASP A 91 -18.91 7.74 -13.12
C ASP A 91 -18.68 9.09 -12.42
N GLY A 92 -17.71 9.17 -11.50
CA GLY A 92 -17.39 10.37 -10.74
C GLY A 92 -18.36 10.69 -9.59
N ASN A 93 -19.41 9.89 -9.36
CA ASN A 93 -20.51 10.26 -8.47
C ASN A 93 -20.40 9.71 -7.05
N SER A 94 -19.45 8.82 -6.80
CA SER A 94 -19.28 8.20 -5.48
C SER A 94 -17.82 7.90 -5.17
N LEU A 95 -17.53 7.77 -3.88
CA LEU A 95 -16.29 7.17 -3.39
C LEU A 95 -16.55 5.71 -3.06
N ARG A 96 -15.58 4.85 -3.38
CA ARG A 96 -15.58 3.43 -3.05
C ARG A 96 -14.45 3.15 -2.08
N ILE A 97 -14.80 2.59 -0.93
CA ILE A 97 -13.84 2.16 0.09
C ILE A 97 -13.73 0.65 -0.05
N TYR A 98 -12.54 0.16 -0.37
CA TYR A 98 -12.24 -1.26 -0.48
C TYR A 98 -11.51 -1.71 0.79
N LEU A 99 -12.03 -2.77 1.39
CA LEU A 99 -11.44 -3.49 2.51
C LEU A 99 -10.99 -4.86 2.00
N THR A 100 -9.96 -5.42 2.63
CA THR A 100 -9.50 -6.79 2.35
C THR A 100 -10.53 -7.82 2.80
N ASP A 101 -10.77 -8.84 1.97
CA ASP A 101 -11.58 -10.03 2.30
C ASP A 101 -10.73 -11.21 2.77
N ILE A 102 -9.40 -11.04 2.77
CA ILE A 102 -8.45 -12.03 3.28
C ILE A 102 -8.61 -12.10 4.80
N PRO A 103 -8.76 -13.29 5.41
CA PRO A 103 -8.81 -13.39 6.87
C PRO A 103 -7.48 -12.98 7.52
N ALA A 104 -7.55 -12.17 8.58
CA ALA A 104 -6.36 -11.83 9.36
C ALA A 104 -5.85 -13.04 10.16
N GLU A 105 -4.53 -13.21 10.22
CA GLU A 105 -3.88 -14.18 11.10
C GLU A 105 -3.35 -13.54 12.39
N SER A 106 -3.33 -12.21 12.46
CA SER A 106 -2.80 -11.43 13.57
C SER A 106 -3.78 -10.34 14.04
N ARG A 107 -3.57 -9.85 15.26
CA ARG A 107 -4.35 -8.74 15.83
C ARG A 107 -3.43 -7.65 16.34
N MET A 108 -3.72 -6.42 15.98
CA MET A 108 -3.04 -5.23 16.49
C MET A 108 -4.05 -4.10 16.78
N PRO A 109 -3.68 -3.09 17.57
CA PRO A 109 -4.39 -1.82 17.58
C PRO A 109 -4.40 -1.19 16.18
N THR A 110 -5.43 -0.41 15.88
CA THR A 110 -5.47 0.41 14.65
C THR A 110 -4.18 1.21 14.49
N LEU A 111 -3.65 1.25 13.28
CA LEU A 111 -2.48 2.03 12.87
C LEU A 111 -2.70 3.53 13.12
N LEU A 112 -3.96 4.00 13.15
CA LEU A 112 -4.29 5.38 13.56
C LEU A 112 -3.89 5.72 15.00
N SER A 113 -3.59 4.72 15.83
CA SER A 113 -3.03 4.90 17.17
C SER A 113 -1.54 5.27 17.14
N ASP A 114 -0.85 5.02 16.02
CA ASP A 114 0.52 5.48 15.79
C ASP A 114 0.52 6.95 15.35
N ARG A 115 1.28 7.79 16.06
CA ARG A 115 1.30 9.23 15.81
C ARG A 115 1.89 9.58 14.44
N MET A 116 2.94 8.86 14.02
CA MET A 116 3.58 9.13 12.72
C MET A 116 2.63 8.76 11.60
N TYR A 117 2.06 7.55 11.64
CA TYR A 117 1.08 7.09 10.68
C TYR A 117 -0.13 8.01 10.57
N ARG A 118 -0.71 8.41 11.71
CA ARG A 118 -1.85 9.31 11.76
C ARG A 118 -1.56 10.66 11.11
N LEU A 119 -0.37 11.20 11.33
CA LEU A 119 0.08 12.45 10.70
C LEU A 119 0.33 12.26 9.20
N SER A 120 0.92 11.14 8.79
CA SER A 120 1.14 10.83 7.38
C SER A 120 -0.17 10.76 6.60
N ILE A 121 -1.23 10.16 7.17
CA ILE A 121 -2.58 10.18 6.58
C ILE A 121 -3.09 11.62 6.38
N VAL A 122 -2.94 12.48 7.39
CA VAL A 122 -3.40 13.89 7.29
C VAL A 122 -2.67 14.63 6.16
N SER A 123 -1.38 14.33 5.96
CA SER A 123 -0.58 14.96 4.90
C SER A 123 -0.64 14.25 3.56
N GLN A 124 -1.36 13.13 3.43
CA GLN A 124 -1.32 12.29 2.23
C GLN A 124 -1.77 13.04 0.97
N ASN A 125 -2.67 14.02 1.11
CA ASN A 125 -3.17 14.83 0.00
C ASN A 125 -2.25 16.01 -0.38
N VAL A 126 -1.14 16.22 0.33
CA VAL A 126 -0.29 17.41 0.16
C VAL A 126 0.73 17.17 -0.96
N GLY A 127 0.64 17.98 -2.01
CA GLY A 127 1.61 17.96 -3.11
C GLY A 127 1.50 16.69 -3.93
N TYR A 128 2.54 15.85 -3.90
CA TYR A 128 2.51 14.52 -4.51
C TYR A 128 2.21 13.49 -3.44
N ASN A 129 1.04 12.88 -3.53
CA ASN A 129 0.58 11.96 -2.51
C ASN A 129 1.61 10.85 -2.29
N ARG A 130 1.82 10.51 -1.01
CA ARG A 130 2.75 9.46 -0.56
C ARG A 130 2.03 8.49 0.37
N PRO A 131 2.42 7.20 0.36
CA PRO A 131 1.84 6.24 1.29
C PRO A 131 2.10 6.65 2.74
N PRO A 132 1.18 6.35 3.66
CA PRO A 132 1.41 6.59 5.07
C PRO A 132 2.57 5.72 5.59
N SER A 133 3.28 6.20 6.61
CA SER A 133 4.44 5.49 7.17
C SER A 133 4.29 5.32 8.66
N LEU A 134 4.65 4.14 9.17
CA LEU A 134 4.62 3.82 10.59
C LEU A 134 5.87 4.36 11.31
N SER A 135 5.75 4.63 12.61
CA SER A 135 6.91 4.93 13.47
C SER A 135 7.77 3.70 13.81
N PHE A 136 7.32 2.51 13.43
CA PHE A 136 7.95 1.24 13.74
C PHE A 136 7.91 0.29 12.53
N ASP A 137 8.80 -0.70 12.52
CA ASP A 137 8.79 -1.79 11.55
C ASP A 137 7.69 -2.80 11.89
N LEU A 138 6.73 -3.00 10.98
CA LEU A 138 5.57 -3.86 11.21
C LEU A 138 5.96 -5.34 11.34
N PHE A 139 6.93 -5.79 10.55
CA PHE A 139 7.44 -7.16 10.58
C PHE A 139 7.98 -7.53 11.97
N THR A 140 8.85 -6.69 12.52
CA THR A 140 9.41 -6.85 13.86
C THR A 140 8.33 -6.71 14.94
N ARG A 141 7.33 -5.84 14.75
CA ARG A 141 6.23 -5.66 15.70
C ARG A 141 5.37 -6.92 15.85
N MET A 142 5.09 -7.61 14.74
CA MET A 142 4.28 -8.83 14.73
C MET A 142 5.07 -10.09 15.08
N ASN A 143 6.40 -10.06 14.92
CA ASN A 143 7.30 -11.18 15.21
C ASN A 143 8.36 -10.76 16.25
N PRO A 144 7.97 -10.60 17.54
CA PRO A 144 8.85 -10.12 18.60
C PRO A 144 9.92 -11.14 19.04
#